data_AF-W9USP8-F1
#
_entry.id   AF-W9USP8-F1
#
_cell.length_a   1.000
_cell.length_b   1.000
_cell.length_c   1.000
_cell.angle_alpha   90.00
_cell.angle_beta   90.00
_cell.angle_gamma   90.00
#
_symmetry.space_group_name_H-M   'P 1'
#
loop_
_entity.id
_entity.type
_entity.pdbx_description
1 polymer ?
#
loop_
_entity_poly.entity_id
_entity_poly.type
_entity_poly.pdbx_seq_one_letter_code
_entity_poly.pdbx_strand_id
1 'polypeptide(L)'
;MVGLGETDEEIFETFDDLRAAGVDIVTLGQYLRPTKNHLPVERYVTPEQFNHYREVGLAKGFMEVPSGPMVRSSYRADRVFEKNNLGLAAPATVPVSNAINQIPLKQIN
;
A
#
# COMPACT_ATOMS: atom_id res chain seq x y z
N MET A 1 -5.31 4.90 3.21
CA MET A 1 -3.84 4.95 3.37
C MET A 1 -3.48 3.97 4.47
N VAL A 2 -2.34 3.29 4.38
CA VAL A 2 -1.86 2.29 5.35
C VAL A 2 -0.57 2.74 6.01
N GLY A 3 -0.25 2.21 7.19
CA GLY A 3 0.93 2.58 7.99
C GLY A 3 0.65 3.56 9.13
N LEU A 4 -0.61 3.71 9.53
CA LEU A 4 -1.07 4.61 10.61
C LEU A 4 -1.41 3.87 11.91
N GLY A 5 -1.19 2.56 11.97
CA GLY A 5 -1.44 1.71 13.15
C GLY A 5 -2.51 0.66 12.93
N GLU A 6 -3.10 0.62 11.74
CA GLU A 6 -4.08 -0.39 11.36
C GLU A 6 -3.44 -1.78 11.24
N THR A 7 -4.22 -2.80 11.60
CA THR A 7 -3.96 -4.22 11.35
C THR A 7 -4.45 -4.64 9.96
N ASP A 8 -4.04 -5.83 9.50
CA ASP A 8 -4.47 -6.34 8.20
C ASP A 8 -5.94 -6.77 8.25
N GLU A 9 -6.40 -7.28 9.39
CA GLU A 9 -7.79 -7.60 9.66
C GLU A 9 -8.69 -6.37 9.55
N GLU A 10 -8.31 -5.24 10.14
CA GLU A 10 -9.05 -3.97 10.03
C GLU A 10 -9.10 -3.45 8.59
N ILE A 11 -8.04 -3.66 7.79
CA ILE A 11 -8.06 -3.33 6.36
C ILE A 11 -9.11 -4.19 5.64
N PHE A 12 -9.17 -5.49 5.94
CA PHE A 12 -10.11 -6.41 5.28
C PHE A 12 -11.56 -6.22 5.71
N GLU A 13 -11.80 -5.86 6.98
CA GLU A 13 -13.11 -5.42 7.46
C GLU A 13 -13.54 -4.14 6.76
N THR A 14 -12.63 -3.16 6.65
CA THR A 14 -12.89 -1.92 5.89
C THR A 14 -13.23 -2.21 4.43
N PHE A 15 -12.61 -3.22 3.81
CA PHE A 15 -12.99 -3.64 2.47
C PHE A 15 -14.43 -4.13 2.40
N ASP A 16 -14.87 -4.96 3.36
CA ASP A 16 -16.25 -5.45 3.41
C ASP A 16 -17.25 -4.29 3.58
N ASP A 17 -16.94 -3.32 4.44
CA ASP A 17 -17.77 -2.10 4.63
C ASP A 17 -17.88 -1.28 3.34
N LEU A 18 -16.76 -1.05 2.65
CA LEU A 18 -16.73 -0.32 1.39
C LEU A 18 -17.53 -1.06 0.30
N ARG A 19 -17.46 -2.40 0.27
CA ARG A 19 -18.28 -3.21 -0.66
C ARG A 19 -19.76 -3.14 -0.32
N ALA A 20 -20.13 -3.19 0.96
CA ALA A 20 -21.51 -3.01 1.41
C ALA A 20 -22.06 -1.62 1.04
N ALA A 21 -21.20 -0.60 1.01
CA ALA A 21 -21.53 0.75 0.56
C ALA A 21 -21.56 0.93 -0.98
N GLY A 22 -21.27 -0.12 -1.75
CA GLY A 22 -21.28 -0.06 -3.23
C GLY A 22 -20.06 0.61 -3.86
N VAL A 23 -18.92 0.68 -3.16
CA VAL A 23 -17.70 1.31 -3.69
C VAL A 23 -17.01 0.41 -4.71
N ASP A 24 -16.93 0.83 -5.97
CA ASP A 24 -16.33 0.01 -7.03
C ASP A 24 -14.79 -0.02 -7.02
N ILE A 25 -14.14 1.08 -6.66
CA ILE A 25 -12.69 1.24 -6.75
C ILE A 25 -12.15 1.71 -5.41
N VAL A 26 -11.12 1.04 -4.89
CA VAL A 26 -10.41 1.45 -3.67
C VAL A 26 -8.91 1.52 -3.93
N THR A 27 -8.26 2.61 -3.53
CA THR A 27 -6.80 2.78 -3.68
C THR A 27 -6.07 2.61 -2.36
N LEU A 28 -5.01 1.82 -2.33
CA LEU A 28 -4.14 1.65 -1.16
C LEU A 28 -2.76 2.22 -1.43
N GLY A 29 -2.35 3.16 -0.60
CA GLY A 29 -1.02 3.75 -0.63
C GLY A 29 -0.47 3.98 0.77
N GLN A 30 0.87 4.04 0.86
CA GLN A 30 1.59 4.26 2.11
C GLN A 30 1.31 5.68 2.63
N TYR A 31 0.97 5.76 3.92
CA TYR A 31 1.02 7.01 4.65
C TYR A 31 2.46 7.48 4.76
N LEU A 32 2.72 8.66 4.19
CA LEU A 32 4.00 9.34 4.31
C LEU A 32 3.78 10.58 5.16
N ARG A 33 4.38 10.56 6.35
CA ARG A 33 4.29 11.67 7.31
C ARG A 33 4.84 12.95 6.68
N PRO A 34 4.01 14.00 6.45
CA PRO A 34 4.45 15.21 5.77
C PRO A 34 5.47 16.02 6.58
N THR A 35 5.23 16.14 7.89
CA THR A 35 6.09 16.87 8.84
C THR A 35 6.07 16.21 10.21
N LYS A 36 7.00 16.60 11.09
CA LYS A 36 7.07 16.12 12.49
C LYS A 36 5.83 16.45 13.34
N ASN A 37 4.93 17.32 12.88
CA ASN A 37 3.71 17.66 13.60
C ASN A 37 2.52 16.77 13.23
N HIS A 38 2.67 15.88 12.24
CA HIS A 38 1.65 14.90 11.88
C HIS A 38 1.89 13.58 12.62
N LEU A 39 0.92 12.67 12.57
CA LEU A 39 1.04 11.33 13.16
C LEU A 39 2.34 10.64 12.70
N PRO A 40 3.03 9.92 13.59
CA PRO A 40 4.16 9.09 13.18
C PRO A 40 3.70 8.01 12.19
N VAL A 41 4.64 7.52 11.38
CA VAL A 41 4.40 6.30 10.60
C VAL A 41 4.59 5.13 11.56
N GLU A 42 3.56 4.30 11.71
CA GLU A 42 3.60 3.11 12.57
C GLU A 42 4.27 1.93 11.87
N ARG A 43 4.00 1.74 10.56
CA ARG A 43 4.65 0.72 9.74
C ARG A 43 4.84 1.15 8.29
N TYR A 44 5.92 0.66 7.68
CA TYR A 44 6.13 0.73 6.24
C TYR A 44 5.71 -0.61 5.64
N VAL A 45 4.61 -0.60 4.89
CA VAL A 45 4.06 -1.80 4.25
C VAL A 45 4.92 -2.18 3.05
N THR A 46 5.28 -3.47 2.95
CA THR A 46 6.14 -3.93 1.85
C THR A 46 5.37 -3.99 0.52
N PRO A 47 6.06 -3.90 -0.63
CA PRO A 47 5.43 -4.11 -1.93
C PRO A 47 4.64 -5.43 -2.04
N GLU A 48 5.12 -6.51 -1.41
CA GLU A 48 4.45 -7.82 -1.37
C GLU A 48 3.14 -7.77 -0.58
N GLN A 49 3.12 -7.06 0.55
CA GLN A 49 1.88 -6.84 1.31
C GLN A 49 0.87 -6.01 0.51
N PHE A 50 1.31 -4.98 -0.22
CA PHE A 50 0.41 -4.23 -1.12
C PHE A 50 -0.20 -5.12 -2.21
N ASN A 51 0.58 -6.05 -2.78
CA ASN A 51 0.06 -7.03 -3.73
C ASN A 51 -0.98 -7.94 -3.07
N HIS A 52 -0.71 -8.42 -1.86
CA HIS A 52 -1.65 -9.24 -1.10
C HIS A 52 -2.96 -8.50 -0.83
N TYR A 53 -2.91 -7.24 -0.40
CA TYR A 53 -4.12 -6.44 -0.19
C TYR A 53 -4.92 -6.23 -1.48
N ARG A 54 -4.24 -6.07 -2.61
CA ARG A 54 -4.89 -6.01 -3.92
C ARG A 54 -5.62 -7.32 -4.24
N GLU A 55 -4.97 -8.46 -4.06
CA GLU A 55 -5.56 -9.78 -4.30
C GLU A 55 -6.82 -9.99 -3.45
N VAL A 56 -6.76 -9.67 -2.16
CA VAL A 56 -7.89 -9.79 -1.23
C VAL A 56 -9.03 -8.85 -1.64
N GLY A 57 -8.73 -7.58 -1.94
CA GLY A 57 -9.76 -6.63 -2.36
C GLY A 57 -10.45 -7.04 -3.68
N LEU A 58 -9.69 -7.51 -4.66
CA LEU A 58 -10.26 -8.05 -5.91
C LEU A 58 -11.14 -9.27 -5.65
N ALA A 59 -10.71 -10.18 -4.77
CA ALA A 59 -11.50 -11.35 -4.38
C ALA A 59 -12.81 -10.98 -3.66
N LYS A 60 -12.83 -9.86 -2.91
CA LYS A 60 -14.04 -9.28 -2.29
C LYS A 60 -14.93 -8.53 -3.29
N GLY A 61 -14.51 -8.40 -4.55
CA GLY A 61 -15.34 -7.93 -5.65
C GLY A 61 -15.28 -6.43 -5.93
N PHE A 62 -14.22 -5.73 -5.53
CA PHE A 62 -13.91 -4.41 -6.11
C PHE A 62 -13.65 -4.56 -7.62
N MET A 63 -14.03 -3.57 -8.40
CA MET A 63 -13.73 -3.49 -9.83
C MET A 63 -12.22 -3.41 -10.09
N GLU A 64 -11.51 -2.63 -9.28
CA GLU A 64 -10.05 -2.53 -9.30
C GLU A 64 -9.56 -2.04 -7.93
N VAL A 65 -8.33 -2.43 -7.57
CA VAL A 65 -7.69 -2.07 -6.30
C VAL A 65 -6.27 -1.58 -6.57
N PRO A 66 -6.10 -0.32 -7.04
CA PRO A 66 -4.76 0.22 -7.22
C PRO A 66 -4.01 0.24 -5.88
N SER A 67 -2.92 -0.52 -5.81
CA SER A 67 -2.23 -0.81 -4.55
C SER A 67 -0.72 -0.74 -4.71
N GLY A 68 -0.07 0.08 -3.90
CA GLY A 68 1.38 0.20 -3.87
C GLY A 68 1.86 1.39 -3.04
N PRO A 69 3.15 1.45 -2.64
CA PRO A 69 3.63 2.46 -1.69
C PRO A 69 3.34 3.91 -2.11
N MET A 70 3.49 4.20 -3.41
CA MET A 70 3.34 5.56 -3.95
C MET A 70 1.95 5.84 -4.54
N VAL A 71 1.01 4.89 -4.46
CA VAL A 71 -0.35 5.10 -4.96
C VAL A 71 -1.04 6.22 -4.18
N ARG A 72 -1.80 7.04 -4.91
CA ARG A 72 -2.69 8.07 -4.40
C ARG A 72 -4.02 7.96 -5.14
N SER A 73 -5.08 8.54 -4.59
CA SER A 73 -6.43 8.45 -5.15
C SER A 73 -6.52 8.89 -6.62
N SER A 74 -5.75 9.91 -7.02
CA SER A 74 -5.72 10.43 -8.39
C SER A 74 -4.61 9.85 -9.27
N TYR A 75 -3.74 8.99 -8.72
CA TYR A 75 -2.61 8.45 -9.48
C TYR A 75 -3.15 7.63 -10.65
N ARG A 76 -2.84 8.05 -11.90
CA ARG A 76 -3.26 7.38 -13.15
C ARG A 76 -4.74 6.98 -13.18
N ALA A 77 -5.62 7.79 -12.58
CA ALA A 77 -7.04 7.44 -12.45
C ALA A 77 -7.75 7.23 -13.80
N ASP A 78 -7.25 7.86 -14.86
CA ASP A 78 -7.68 7.66 -16.25
C ASP A 78 -7.47 6.23 -16.76
N ARG A 79 -6.55 5.48 -16.14
CA ARG A 79 -6.16 4.11 -16.53
C ARG A 79 -6.77 3.03 -15.64
N VAL A 80 -7.59 3.39 -14.65
CA VAL A 80 -8.13 2.43 -13.67
C VAL A 80 -8.96 1.32 -14.32
N PHE A 81 -9.64 1.63 -15.42
CA PHE A 81 -10.44 0.67 -16.20
C PHE A 81 -9.60 -0.33 -16.99
N GLU A 82 -8.28 -0.15 -17.11
CA GLU A 82 -7.36 -1.15 -17.71
C GLU A 82 -7.18 -2.38 -16.80
N LYS A 83 -7.57 -2.28 -15.52
CA LYS A 83 -7.52 -3.36 -14.52
C LYS A 83 -6.15 -4.03 -14.32
N ASN A 84 -5.09 -3.25 -14.50
CA ASN A 84 -3.70 -3.72 -14.49
C ASN A 84 -2.86 -3.10 -13.36
N ASN A 85 -3.49 -2.79 -12.22
CA ASN A 85 -2.87 -2.07 -11.10
C ASN A 85 -2.20 -0.75 -11.53
N LEU A 86 -2.81 -0.03 -12.49
CA LEU A 86 -2.28 1.21 -13.07
C LEU A 86 -0.89 1.05 -13.73
N GLY A 87 -0.54 -0.17 -14.14
CA GLY A 87 0.77 -0.52 -14.67
C GLY A 87 1.88 -0.52 -13.61
N LEU A 88 1.54 -0.64 -12.33
CA LEU A 88 2.51 -0.94 -11.28
C LEU A 88 2.97 -2.39 -11.47
N ALA A 89 4.22 -2.58 -11.89
CA ALA A 89 4.81 -3.91 -11.93
C ALA A 89 4.84 -4.52 -10.52
N ALA A 90 4.71 -5.85 -10.42
CA ALA A 90 5.14 -6.56 -9.22
C ALA A 90 6.57 -6.11 -8.88
N PRO A 91 6.90 -5.87 -7.60
CA PRO A 91 8.22 -5.38 -7.22
C PRO A 91 9.28 -6.27 -7.87
N ALA A 92 10.19 -5.65 -8.64
CA ALA A 92 11.42 -6.32 -8.98
C ALA A 92 12.04 -6.80 -7.67
N THR A 93 12.51 -8.05 -7.62
CA THR A 93 13.26 -8.57 -6.47
C THR A 93 14.35 -7.56 -6.15
N VAL A 94 14.20 -6.84 -5.05
CA VAL A 94 15.24 -5.91 -4.59
C VAL A 94 16.41 -6.81 -4.22
N PRO A 95 17.56 -6.74 -4.91
CA PRO A 95 18.71 -7.50 -4.49
C PRO A 95 19.00 -7.11 -3.04
N VAL A 96 18.91 -8.07 -2.13
CA VAL A 96 19.27 -7.89 -0.73
C VAL A 96 20.67 -7.28 -0.75
N SER A 97 20.85 -6.10 -0.16
CA SER A 97 22.18 -5.51 -0.12
C SER A 97 23.08 -6.46 0.66
N ASN A 98 24.08 -7.03 0.00
CA ASN A 98 25.17 -7.68 0.71
C ASN A 98 25.69 -6.66 1.74
N ALA A 99 25.93 -7.11 2.98
CA ALA A 99 26.25 -6.29 4.16
C ALA A 99 27.38 -5.25 3.97
N ILE A 100 28.09 -5.31 2.85
CA ILE A 100 29.19 -4.43 2.43
C ILE A 100 28.73 -2.97 2.20
N ASN A 101 27.46 -2.74 1.84
CA ASN A 101 26.93 -1.38 1.53
C ASN A 101 25.95 -0.83 2.59
N GLN A 102 25.87 -1.43 3.78
CA GLN A 102 25.01 -0.88 4.83
C GLN A 102 25.70 0.33 5.50
N ILE A 103 24.99 1.46 5.55
CA ILE A 103 25.44 2.63 6.30
C ILE A 103 25.55 2.23 7.78
N PRO A 104 26.72 2.38 8.43
CA PRO A 104 26.85 1.98 9.83
C PRO A 104 25.90 2.79 10.69
N LEU A 105 25.01 2.08 11.40
CA LEU A 105 24.12 2.68 12.39
C LEU A 105 24.98 3.17 13.56
N LYS A 106 24.96 4.48 13.79
CA LYS A 106 25.63 5.08 14.94
C LYS A 106 24.89 4.65 16.20
N GLN A 107 25.52 3.81 17.03
CA GLN A 107 25.00 3.52 18.37
C GLN A 107 24.95 4.83 19.15
N ILE A 108 23.76 5.18 19.63
CA ILE A 108 23.55 6.27 20.56
C ILE A 108 23.52 5.62 21.94
N ASN A 109 24.55 5.89 22.75
CA ASN A 109 24.56 5.54 24.17
C ASN A 109 23.63 6.44 24.97
#